data_AF-A0A658BRI0-F1
#
_entry.id   AF-A0A658BRI0-F1
#
_cell.length_a   1.000
_cell.length_b   1.000
_cell.length_c   1.000
_cell.angle_alpha   90.00
_cell.angle_beta   90.00
_cell.angle_gamma   90.00
#
_symmetry.space_group_name_H-M   'P 1'
#
loop_
_entity.id
_entity.type
_entity.pdbx_description
1 polymer ?
#
loop_
_entity_poly.entity_id
_entity_poly.type
_entity_poly.pdbx_seq_one_letter_code
_entity_poly.pdbx_strand_id
1 'polypeptide(L)'
;LVHRSIKAVLNGEKYKPGKWDELGMHCSMTERRADDATRDVENWLKCYFMQDKVGEVFRGTISGVTGFGVFVALDGIYAEGLVHVTDLGDEYFHFDAAKHQMLGERTGTRYRLGDRMQVKVMRVDLETSKVDFALVKDEGPLVAAAPAKPRSARPRAEKPQPPGTRRRTKAKAGQA
;
A
#
# COMPACT_ATOMS: atom_id res chain seq x y z
N LEU A 1 20.39 -11.16 -28.97
CA LEU A 1 21.69 -10.85 -29.62
C LEU A 1 22.83 -11.59 -28.93
N VAL A 2 22.97 -11.45 -27.61
CA VAL A 2 23.97 -12.13 -26.77
C VAL A 2 24.07 -13.64 -27.02
N HIS A 3 22.96 -14.37 -27.03
CA HIS A 3 22.99 -15.82 -27.33
C HIS A 3 23.54 -16.15 -28.72
N ARG A 4 23.30 -15.30 -29.72
CA ARG A 4 23.81 -15.52 -31.09
C ARG A 4 25.31 -15.24 -31.19
N SER A 5 25.80 -14.18 -30.52
CA SER A 5 27.22 -13.87 -30.47
C SER A 5 28.02 -14.91 -29.71
N ILE A 6 27.49 -15.45 -28.60
CA ILE A 6 28.12 -16.57 -27.87
C ILE A 6 28.20 -17.83 -28.75
N LYS A 7 27.10 -18.20 -29.43
CA LYS A 7 27.08 -19.37 -30.33
C LYS A 7 28.11 -19.28 -31.45
N ALA A 8 28.30 -18.10 -32.05
CA ALA A 8 29.30 -17.90 -33.10
C ALA A 8 30.73 -18.14 -32.57
N VAL A 9 31.05 -17.60 -31.38
CA VAL A 9 32.36 -17.81 -30.73
C VAL A 9 32.60 -19.28 -30.41
N LEU A 10 31.59 -20.00 -29.92
CA LEU A 10 31.68 -21.44 -29.63
C LEU A 10 31.94 -22.28 -30.89
N ASN A 11 31.42 -21.85 -32.04
CA ASN A 11 31.64 -22.50 -33.33
C ASN A 11 32.99 -22.14 -33.98
N GLY A 12 33.83 -21.33 -33.31
CA GLY A 12 35.09 -20.82 -33.86
C GLY A 12 34.90 -19.73 -34.94
N GLU A 13 33.68 -19.21 -35.10
CA GLU A 13 33.36 -18.17 -36.06
C GLU A 13 33.47 -16.77 -35.43
N LYS A 14 33.92 -15.79 -36.22
CA LYS A 14 33.92 -14.39 -35.78
C LYS A 14 32.54 -13.78 -36.02
N TYR A 15 31.82 -13.50 -34.94
CA TYR A 15 30.53 -12.80 -35.01
C TYR A 15 30.71 -11.41 -35.63
N LYS A 16 29.99 -11.12 -36.71
CA LYS A 16 29.91 -9.78 -37.30
C LYS A 16 28.73 -9.04 -36.68
N PRO A 17 28.95 -8.06 -35.80
CA PRO A 17 27.86 -7.26 -35.28
C PRO A 17 27.18 -6.52 -36.43
N GLY A 18 25.86 -6.64 -36.50
CA GLY A 18 25.05 -5.73 -37.31
C GLY A 18 25.03 -4.33 -36.68
N LYS A 19 23.97 -3.58 -36.91
CA LYS A 19 23.80 -2.25 -36.33
C LYS A 19 23.38 -2.32 -34.84
N TRP A 20 24.34 -2.67 -33.98
CA TRP A 20 24.11 -2.86 -32.54
C TRP A 20 23.65 -1.59 -31.83
N ASP A 21 24.11 -0.42 -32.26
CA ASP A 21 23.69 0.85 -31.70
C ASP A 21 22.20 1.12 -31.95
N GLU A 22 21.73 0.93 -33.18
CA GLU A 22 20.31 1.05 -33.55
C GLU A 22 19.44 0.03 -32.79
N LEU A 23 19.93 -1.22 -32.67
CA LEU A 23 19.25 -2.27 -31.92
C LEU A 23 19.21 -1.97 -30.40
N GLY A 24 20.28 -1.38 -29.85
CA GLY A 24 20.34 -0.94 -28.47
C GLY A 24 19.29 0.13 -28.19
N MET A 25 19.24 1.17 -29.02
CA MET A 25 18.20 2.21 -28.93
C MET A 25 16.79 1.62 -29.03
N HIS A 26 16.56 0.70 -29.99
CA HIS A 26 15.26 0.05 -30.15
C HIS A 26 14.86 -0.76 -28.92
N CYS A 27 15.77 -1.55 -28.35
CA CYS A 27 15.53 -2.31 -27.13
C CYS A 27 15.18 -1.38 -25.95
N SER A 28 15.96 -0.33 -25.69
CA SER A 28 15.71 0.62 -24.60
C SER A 28 14.41 1.42 -24.79
N MET A 29 14.01 1.70 -26.03
CA MET A 29 12.72 2.33 -26.32
C MET A 29 11.56 1.36 -26.07
N THR A 30 11.71 0.11 -26.50
CA THR A 30 10.67 -0.92 -26.36
C THR A 30 10.48 -1.33 -24.90
N GLU A 31 11.57 -1.40 -24.13
CA GLU A 31 11.57 -1.64 -22.68
C GLU A 31 10.76 -0.58 -21.95
N ARG A 32 11.13 0.71 -22.09
CA ARG A 32 10.37 1.82 -21.48
C ARG A 32 8.90 1.81 -21.87
N ARG A 33 8.59 1.55 -23.15
CA ARG A 33 7.21 1.45 -23.63
C ARG A 33 6.44 0.29 -22.98
N ALA A 34 7.10 -0.86 -22.77
CA ALA A 34 6.47 -2.01 -22.11
C ALA A 34 6.22 -1.73 -20.62
N ASP A 35 7.17 -1.06 -19.95
CA ASP A 35 7.04 -0.64 -18.56
C ASP A 35 5.91 0.38 -18.38
N ASP A 36 5.83 1.39 -19.25
CA ASP A 36 4.76 2.39 -19.25
C ASP A 36 3.39 1.73 -19.41
N ALA A 37 3.24 0.82 -20.38
CA ALA A 37 2.00 0.08 -20.59
C ALA A 37 1.62 -0.81 -19.40
N THR A 38 2.61 -1.43 -18.75
CA THR A 38 2.37 -2.25 -17.55
C THR A 38 1.90 -1.37 -16.39
N ARG A 39 2.55 -0.23 -16.17
CA ARG A 39 2.19 0.75 -15.14
C ARG A 39 0.78 1.30 -15.36
N ASP A 40 0.40 1.59 -16.60
CA ASP A 40 -0.94 2.09 -16.92
C ASP A 40 -2.04 1.07 -16.56
N VAL A 41 -1.83 -0.20 -16.89
CA VAL A 41 -2.76 -1.29 -16.53
C VAL A 41 -2.82 -1.50 -15.02
N GLU A 42 -1.67 -1.49 -14.33
CA GLU A 42 -1.63 -1.59 -12.87
C GLU A 42 -2.37 -0.44 -12.19
N ASN A 43 -2.17 0.80 -12.66
CA ASN A 43 -2.85 1.98 -12.14
C ASN A 43 -4.36 1.88 -12.35
N TRP A 44 -4.80 1.44 -13.53
CA TRP A 44 -6.21 1.23 -13.82
C TRP A 44 -6.83 0.16 -12.92
N LEU A 45 -6.14 -0.98 -12.73
CA LEU A 45 -6.59 -2.06 -11.85
C LEU A 45 -6.66 -1.62 -10.38
N LYS A 46 -5.69 -0.82 -9.92
CA LYS A 46 -5.72 -0.21 -8.58
C LYS A 46 -6.91 0.73 -8.43
N CYS A 47 -7.21 1.55 -9.43
CA CYS A 47 -8.39 2.41 -9.42
C CYS A 47 -9.68 1.58 -9.39
N TYR A 48 -9.76 0.54 -10.21
CA TYR A 48 -10.88 -0.40 -10.21
C TYR A 48 -11.12 -1.01 -8.82
N PHE A 49 -10.06 -1.47 -8.16
CA PHE A 49 -10.14 -1.98 -6.79
C PHE A 49 -10.62 -0.93 -5.77
N MET A 50 -10.31 0.35 -5.98
CA MET A 50 -10.68 1.44 -5.07
C MET A 50 -12.14 1.90 -5.22
N GLN A 51 -12.86 1.49 -6.27
CA GLN A 51 -14.26 1.94 -6.49
C GLN A 51 -15.18 1.56 -5.33
N ASP A 52 -15.07 0.34 -4.82
CA ASP A 52 -15.89 -0.14 -3.70
C ASP A 52 -15.43 0.42 -2.35
N LYS A 53 -14.35 1.20 -2.33
CA LYS A 53 -13.70 1.79 -1.16
C LYS A 53 -13.98 3.29 -0.99
N VAL A 54 -14.85 3.85 -1.84
CA VAL A 54 -15.28 5.25 -1.73
C VAL A 54 -15.94 5.51 -0.38
N GLY A 55 -15.47 6.53 0.32
CA GLY A 55 -15.91 6.90 1.67
C GLY A 55 -15.11 6.28 2.81
N GLU A 56 -14.27 5.27 2.57
CA GLU A 56 -13.37 4.72 3.58
C GLU A 56 -12.16 5.65 3.82
N VAL A 57 -11.59 5.56 5.03
CA VAL A 57 -10.39 6.32 5.43
C VAL A 57 -9.19 5.39 5.44
N PHE A 58 -8.11 5.83 4.80
CA PHE A 58 -6.86 5.09 4.69
C PHE A 58 -5.69 5.93 5.19
N ARG A 59 -4.66 5.23 5.65
CA ARG A 59 -3.34 5.82 5.88
C ARG A 59 -2.53 5.73 4.60
N GLY A 60 -1.80 6.80 4.33
CA GLY A 60 -0.93 6.88 3.17
C GLY A 60 0.29 7.74 3.45
N THR A 61 1.19 7.69 2.47
CA THR A 61 2.42 8.48 2.46
C THR A 61 2.38 9.40 1.24
N ILE A 62 2.79 10.66 1.40
CA ILE A 62 2.91 11.59 0.28
C ILE A 62 3.97 11.07 -0.69
N SER A 63 3.56 10.66 -1.89
CA SER A 63 4.43 10.16 -2.96
C SER A 63 4.87 11.26 -3.94
N GLY A 64 4.16 12.40 -3.96
CA GLY A 64 4.48 13.52 -4.82
C GLY A 64 3.85 14.82 -4.34
N VAL A 65 4.49 15.94 -4.65
CA VAL A 65 4.01 17.27 -4.31
C VAL A 65 4.03 18.13 -5.56
N THR A 66 2.92 18.82 -5.83
CA THR A 66 2.76 19.71 -6.99
C THR A 66 2.14 21.04 -6.57
N GLY A 67 2.11 22.02 -7.48
CA GLY A 67 1.53 23.33 -7.19
C GLY A 67 0.02 23.32 -6.90
N PHE A 68 -0.71 22.32 -7.38
CA PHE A 68 -2.17 22.22 -7.23
C PHE A 68 -2.61 21.21 -6.16
N GLY A 69 -1.68 20.49 -5.55
CA GLY A 69 -2.02 19.47 -4.55
C GLY A 69 -0.89 18.47 -4.30
N VAL A 70 -1.21 17.46 -3.50
CA VAL A 70 -0.28 16.39 -3.08
C VAL A 70 -0.81 15.04 -3.51
N PHE A 71 0.09 14.18 -4.00
CA PHE A 71 -0.21 12.79 -4.30
C PHE A 71 0.10 11.93 -3.09
N VAL A 72 -0.85 11.07 -2.72
CA VAL A 72 -0.76 10.19 -1.56
C VAL A 72 -0.86 8.76 -2.04
N ALA A 73 0.14 7.94 -1.72
CA ALA A 73 0.13 6.51 -1.93
C ALA A 73 -0.41 5.81 -0.67
N LEU A 74 -1.46 5.02 -0.83
CA LEU A 74 -2.08 4.29 0.28
C LEU A 74 -1.22 3.11 0.74
N ASP A 75 -1.18 2.89 2.06
CA ASP A 75 -0.43 1.79 2.65
C ASP A 75 -1.03 0.42 2.29
N GLY A 76 -0.18 -0.51 1.85
CA GLY A 76 -0.56 -1.88 1.50
C GLY A 76 -1.27 -2.05 0.14
N ILE A 77 -2.04 -1.06 -0.29
CA ILE A 77 -2.74 -1.06 -1.60
C ILE A 77 -1.85 -0.43 -2.69
N TYR A 78 -0.99 0.54 -2.31
CA TYR A 78 -0.13 1.29 -3.24
C TYR A 78 -0.90 1.92 -4.42
N ALA A 79 -2.18 2.24 -4.19
CA ALA A 79 -2.97 3.12 -5.04
C ALA A 79 -2.61 4.57 -4.74
N GLU A 80 -2.41 5.36 -5.78
CA GLU A 80 -2.11 6.79 -5.67
C GLU A 80 -3.38 7.59 -5.93
N GLY A 81 -3.55 8.67 -5.17
CA GLY A 81 -4.62 9.63 -5.39
C GLY A 81 -4.18 11.05 -5.05
N LEU A 82 -4.93 12.01 -5.57
CA LEU A 82 -4.65 13.43 -5.44
C LEU A 82 -5.50 14.02 -4.30
N VAL A 83 -4.84 14.72 -3.38
CA VAL A 83 -5.49 15.67 -2.49
C VAL A 83 -5.29 17.06 -3.09
N HIS A 84 -6.39 17.71 -3.48
CA HIS A 84 -6.33 19.05 -4.03
C HIS A 84 -5.94 20.07 -2.96
N VAL A 85 -5.29 21.17 -3.34
CA VAL A 85 -4.88 22.23 -2.40
C VAL A 85 -6.06 22.77 -1.57
N THR A 86 -7.25 22.81 -2.14
CA THR A 86 -8.49 23.23 -1.45
C THR A 86 -8.87 22.29 -0.30
N ASP A 87 -8.56 21.00 -0.42
CA ASP A 87 -8.88 20.01 0.61
C ASP A 87 -7.80 19.93 1.71
N LEU A 88 -6.62 20.52 1.50
CA LEU A 88 -5.54 20.57 2.50
C LEU A 88 -5.83 21.57 3.63
N GLY A 89 -6.61 22.61 3.36
CA GLY A 89 -7.09 23.57 4.35
C GLY A 89 -7.43 24.94 3.76
N ASP A 90 -8.07 25.77 4.58
CA ASP A 90 -8.48 27.13 4.24
C ASP A 90 -7.32 28.14 4.38
N GLU A 91 -6.22 27.90 3.68
CA GLU A 91 -5.10 28.85 3.61
C GLU A 91 -4.37 28.78 2.27
N TYR A 92 -3.52 29.77 2.03
CA TYR A 92 -2.67 29.80 0.86
C TYR A 92 -1.45 28.90 1.08
N PHE A 93 -1.25 27.94 0.18
CA PHE A 93 -0.11 27.03 0.20
C PHE A 93 0.89 27.40 -0.88
N HIS A 94 2.14 27.65 -0.47
CA HIS A 94 3.26 27.86 -1.38
C HIS A 94 3.97 26.54 -1.68
N PHE A 95 4.08 26.22 -2.97
CA PHE A 95 4.86 25.08 -3.44
C PHE A 95 6.35 25.45 -3.56
N ASP A 96 7.20 24.73 -2.81
CA ASP A 96 8.67 24.81 -2.89
C ASP A 96 9.18 23.56 -3.62
N ALA A 97 9.49 23.74 -4.91
CA ALA A 97 9.95 22.66 -5.78
C ALA A 97 11.29 22.07 -5.34
N ALA A 98 12.18 22.86 -4.74
CA ALA A 98 13.50 22.39 -4.31
C ALA A 98 13.43 21.49 -3.08
N LYS A 99 12.44 21.73 -2.21
CA LYS A 99 12.23 20.95 -0.99
C LYS A 99 11.08 19.93 -1.10
N HIS A 100 10.45 19.83 -2.28
CA HIS A 100 9.28 18.99 -2.53
C HIS A 100 8.23 19.10 -1.41
N GLN A 101 7.82 20.34 -1.12
CA GLN A 101 6.87 20.62 -0.04
C GLN A 101 5.85 21.69 -0.42
N MET A 102 4.66 21.60 0.17
CA MET A 102 3.71 22.71 0.28
C MET A 102 3.78 23.30 1.69
N LEU A 103 3.95 24.62 1.78
CA LEU A 103 4.03 25.38 3.02
C LEU A 103 2.80 26.30 3.13
N GLY A 104 1.99 26.11 4.16
CA GLY A 104 0.91 27.02 4.51
C GLY A 104 1.47 28.34 5.03
N GLU A 105 1.03 29.46 4.45
CA GLU A 105 1.51 30.79 4.80
C GLU A 105 1.08 31.22 6.21
N ARG A 106 -0.14 30.86 6.63
CA ARG A 106 -0.73 31.32 7.89
C ARG A 106 -0.44 30.37 9.04
N THR A 107 -0.62 29.07 8.83
CA THR A 107 -0.45 28.06 9.90
C THR A 107 0.98 27.55 9.99
N GLY A 108 1.79 27.74 8.95
CA GLY A 108 3.11 27.12 8.83
C GLY A 108 3.05 25.61 8.63
N THR A 109 1.88 25.03 8.36
CA THR A 109 1.71 23.59 8.09
C THR A 109 2.52 23.19 6.86
N ARG A 110 3.16 22.02 6.92
CA ARG A 110 4.05 21.53 5.87
C ARG A 110 3.57 20.16 5.42
N TYR A 111 3.39 20.01 4.12
CA TYR A 111 3.16 18.72 3.48
C TYR A 111 4.36 18.43 2.59
N ARG A 112 5.21 17.50 3.00
CA ARG A 112 6.45 17.14 2.30
C ARG A 112 6.36 15.75 1.70
N LEU A 113 7.16 15.52 0.67
CA LEU A 113 7.40 14.18 0.17
C LEU A 113 7.83 13.24 1.31
N GLY A 114 7.13 12.11 1.46
CA GLY A 114 7.39 11.12 2.51
C GLY A 114 6.60 11.30 3.81
N ASP A 115 5.87 12.39 3.98
CA ASP A 115 5.05 12.59 5.19
C ASP A 115 3.87 11.61 5.20
N ARG A 116 3.47 11.20 6.41
CA ARG A 116 2.33 10.30 6.65
C ARG A 116 1.07 11.12 6.88
N MET A 117 -0.04 10.72 6.28
CA MET A 117 -1.34 11.37 6.46
C MET A 117 -2.50 10.38 6.36
N GLN A 118 -3.64 10.78 6.93
CA GLN A 118 -4.91 10.07 6.75
C GLN A 118 -5.74 10.76 5.68
N VAL A 119 -6.24 9.97 4.73
CA VAL A 119 -7.04 10.45 3.61
C VAL A 119 -8.32 9.65 3.49
N LYS A 120 -9.40 10.32 3.12
CA LYS A 120 -10.68 9.70 2.78
C LYS A 120 -10.83 9.63 1.27
N VAL A 121 -11.27 8.48 0.77
CA VAL A 121 -11.58 8.31 -0.65
C VAL A 121 -12.86 9.06 -0.99
N MET A 122 -12.77 10.07 -1.85
CA MET A 122 -13.92 10.90 -2.22
C MET A 122 -14.56 10.44 -3.52
N ARG A 123 -13.73 10.20 -4.55
CA ARG A 123 -14.18 9.80 -5.88
C ARG A 123 -13.12 8.95 -6.55
N VAL A 124 -13.55 8.03 -7.39
CA VAL A 124 -12.69 7.23 -8.26
C VAL A 124 -13.20 7.38 -9.69
N ASP A 125 -12.29 7.70 -10.60
CA ASP A 125 -12.56 7.94 -12.01
C ASP A 125 -11.76 6.93 -12.85
N LEU A 126 -12.44 5.92 -13.39
CA LEU A 126 -11.79 4.84 -14.14
C LEU A 126 -11.34 5.25 -15.54
N GLU A 127 -12.02 6.22 -16.15
CA GLU A 127 -11.67 6.68 -17.49
C GLU A 127 -10.30 7.36 -17.48
N THR A 128 -10.05 8.14 -16.43
CA THR A 128 -8.77 8.82 -16.24
C THR A 128 -7.79 8.07 -15.32
N SER A 129 -8.20 6.94 -14.72
CA SER A 129 -7.45 6.21 -13.69
C SER A 129 -6.98 7.12 -12.55
N LYS A 130 -7.88 7.97 -12.06
CA LYS A 130 -7.61 8.93 -10.97
C LYS A 130 -8.46 8.64 -9.75
N VAL A 131 -7.86 8.87 -8.58
CA VAL A 131 -8.56 8.82 -7.30
C VAL A 131 -8.43 10.17 -6.62
N ASP A 132 -9.55 10.75 -6.24
CA ASP A 132 -9.63 12.01 -5.51
C ASP A 132 -9.73 11.71 -4.02
N PHE A 133 -8.87 12.33 -3.24
CA PHE A 133 -8.77 12.18 -1.79
C PHE A 133 -9.06 13.50 -1.07
N ALA A 134 -9.69 13.41 0.10
CA ALA A 134 -9.79 14.51 1.04
C ALA A 134 -8.91 14.23 2.27
N LEU A 135 -8.22 15.27 2.76
CA LEU A 135 -7.47 15.17 4.01
C LEU A 135 -8.43 14.97 5.18
N VAL A 136 -8.14 13.97 6.02
CA VAL A 136 -8.81 13.82 7.31
C VAL A 136 -7.90 14.44 8.36
N LYS A 137 -8.32 15.58 8.94
CA LYS A 137 -7.63 16.17 10.08
C LYS A 137 -7.98 15.33 11.31
N ASP A 138 -7.03 14.51 11.77
CA ASP A 138 -7.14 13.86 13.07
C ASP A 138 -7.21 14.94 14.16
N GLU A 139 -8.34 15.08 14.84
CA GLU A 139 -8.39 15.72 16.16
C GLU A 139 -7.76 14.78 17.20
N GLY A 140 -6.43 14.62 17.14
CA GLY A 140 -5.70 13.82 18.13
C GLY A 140 -4.24 13.60 17.77
N PRO A 141 -3.29 13.67 18.73
CA PRO A 141 -1.88 13.43 18.44
C PRO A 141 -1.67 12.02 17.92
N LEU A 142 -0.87 11.89 16.86
CA LEU A 142 -0.28 10.65 16.37
C LEU A 142 0.63 10.04 17.45
N VAL A 143 0.03 9.44 18.48
CA VAL A 143 0.74 8.49 19.34
C VAL A 143 0.68 7.17 18.61
N ALA A 144 1.84 6.68 18.18
CA ALA A 144 2.02 5.37 17.61
C ALA A 144 1.30 4.35 18.51
N ALA A 145 0.24 3.73 17.98
CA ALA A 145 -0.40 2.60 18.63
C ALA A 145 0.66 1.49 18.73
N ALA A 146 1.26 1.36 19.91
CA ALA A 146 2.13 0.24 20.24
C ALA A 146 1.36 -1.06 19.95
N PRO A 147 2.01 -2.09 19.39
CA PRO A 147 1.33 -3.35 19.08
C PRO A 147 0.80 -3.94 20.39
N ALA A 148 -0.51 -4.16 20.43
CA ALA A 148 -1.19 -4.77 21.57
C ALA A 148 -0.58 -6.15 21.86
N LYS A 149 0.04 -6.29 23.04
CA LYS A 149 0.48 -7.58 23.57
C LYS A 149 -0.68 -8.58 23.53
N PRO A 150 -0.48 -9.83 23.08
CA PRO A 150 -1.54 -10.83 23.10
C PRO A 150 -1.94 -11.11 24.56
N ARG A 151 -3.22 -10.88 24.87
CA ARG A 151 -3.80 -11.23 26.18
C ARG A 151 -3.63 -12.73 26.40
N SER A 152 -2.96 -13.06 27.49
CA SER A 152 -2.79 -14.42 27.99
C SER A 152 -4.12 -15.16 28.08
N ALA A 153 -4.09 -16.42 27.63
CA ALA A 153 -5.20 -17.35 27.69
C ALA A 153 -5.73 -17.49 29.13
N ARG A 154 -7.04 -17.28 29.31
CA ARG A 154 -7.74 -17.71 30.52
C ARG A 154 -7.85 -19.25 30.54
N PRO A 155 -7.77 -19.90 31.72
CA PRO A 155 -7.93 -21.35 31.80
C PRO A 155 -9.38 -21.75 31.45
N ARG A 156 -9.49 -22.81 30.65
CA ARG A 156 -10.75 -23.41 30.20
C ARG A 156 -11.51 -24.00 31.38
N ALA A 157 -12.72 -23.51 31.64
CA ALA A 157 -13.63 -24.08 32.62
C ALA A 157 -14.07 -25.50 32.21
N GLU A 158 -13.99 -26.41 33.17
CA GLU A 158 -14.32 -27.83 33.09
C GLU A 158 -15.85 -28.03 33.01
N LYS A 159 -16.31 -28.92 32.13
CA LYS A 159 -17.74 -29.25 31.97
C LYS A 159 -18.18 -30.24 33.06
N PRO A 160 -19.37 -30.10 33.68
CA PRO A 160 -19.86 -31.07 34.66
C PRO A 160 -20.42 -32.32 33.99
N GLN A 161 -20.06 -33.50 34.52
CA GLN A 161 -20.60 -34.82 34.14
C GLN A 161 -21.98 -35.07 34.78
N PRO A 162 -22.87 -35.83 34.13
CA PRO A 162 -24.19 -36.15 34.67
C PRO A 162 -24.14 -37.23 35.77
N PRO A 163 -25.16 -37.31 36.65
CA PRO A 163 -25.11 -38.10 37.88
C PRO A 163 -25.32 -39.61 37.63
N GLY A 164 -24.31 -40.40 37.99
CA GLY A 164 -24.37 -41.86 38.02
C GLY A 164 -25.13 -42.39 39.24
N THR A 165 -26.10 -43.24 38.95
CA THR A 165 -27.04 -43.94 39.84
C THR A 165 -26.39 -44.66 41.02
N ARG A 166 -26.98 -44.47 42.21
CA ARG A 166 -26.75 -45.23 43.45
C ARG A 166 -26.82 -46.74 43.20
N ARG A 167 -25.80 -47.49 43.63
CA ARG A 167 -25.95 -48.92 43.93
C ARG A 167 -25.56 -49.18 45.39
N ARG A 168 -26.54 -49.76 46.11
CA ARG A 168 -26.53 -50.06 47.54
C ARG A 168 -25.46 -51.08 47.91
N THR A 169 -24.97 -50.88 49.13
CA THR A 169 -24.11 -51.71 49.95
C THR A 169 -24.58 -53.18 50.07
N LYS A 170 -23.61 -54.10 50.15
CA LYS A 170 -23.69 -55.27 51.02
C LYS A 170 -22.35 -55.49 51.71
N ALA A 171 -22.40 -55.43 53.03
CA ALA A 171 -21.36 -55.89 53.95
C ALA A 171 -21.50 -57.40 54.21
N LYS A 172 -20.37 -58.07 54.43
CA LYS A 172 -20.13 -59.17 55.40
C LYS A 172 -18.63 -59.51 55.34
N ALA A 173 -17.88 -59.30 56.43
CA ALA A 173 -17.44 -60.31 57.42
C ALA A 173 -16.48 -61.34 56.77
N GLY A 174 -15.22 -61.52 57.15
CA GLY A 174 -14.59 -61.49 58.48
C GLY A 174 -14.19 -62.93 58.83
N GLN A 175 -12.88 -63.17 59.05
CA GLN A 175 -12.22 -64.38 59.61
C GLN A 175 -12.27 -65.66 58.73
N ALA A 176 -11.24 -66.52 58.67
CA ALA A 176 -10.04 -66.73 59.47
C ALA A 176 -8.88 -67.23 58.57
#